data_AF-A0A7Y8TSC1-F1
#
_entry.id   AF-A0A7Y8TSC1-F1
#
_cell.length_a   1.000
_cell.length_b   1.000
_cell.length_c   1.000
_cell.angle_alpha   90.00
_cell.angle_beta   90.00
_cell.angle_gamma   90.00
#
_symmetry.space_group_name_H-M   'P 1'
#
loop_
_entity.id
_entity.type
_entity.pdbx_description
1 polymer ?
#
loop_
_entity_poly.entity_id
_entity_poly.type
_entity_poly.pdbx_seq_one_letter_code
_entity_poly.pdbx_strand_id
1 'polypeptide(L)' 'MIYFYIMKDGLYLHVESIEYESDYHSVSEITGQAATRYSWVKDQDLAVRFIDRNEANTYLAKLPRKPFFRNAEVK' A
#
# COMPACT_ATOMS: atom_id res chain seq x y z
N MET A 1 -0.36 19.89 10.99
CA MET A 1 -0.58 18.44 11.10
C MET A 1 0.67 17.74 10.60
N ILE A 2 1.22 16.82 11.39
CA ILE A 2 2.39 16.02 11.00
C ILE A 2 1.83 14.72 10.41
N TYR A 3 2.28 14.34 9.23
CA TYR A 3 1.94 13.07 8.60
C TYR A 3 3.15 12.14 8.63
N PHE A 4 2.89 10.85 8.81
CA PHE A 4 3.87 9.79 8.74
C PHE A 4 3.72 9.02 7.43
N TYR A 5 4.85 8.60 6.89
CA TYR A 5 4.92 7.91 5.61
C TYR A 5 5.72 6.62 5.74
N ILE A 6 5.35 5.61 4.96
CA ILE A 6 6.18 4.41 4.81
C ILE A 6 7.13 4.66 3.66
N MET A 7 8.43 4.59 3.93
CA MET A 7 9.48 4.84 2.95
C MET A 7 10.42 3.66 2.80
N LYS A 8 10.98 3.51 1.61
CA LYS A 8 12.04 2.54 1.30
C LYS A 8 12.98 3.16 0.28
N ASP A 9 14.29 3.16 0.58
CA ASP A 9 15.33 3.68 -0.33
C ASP A 9 15.04 5.12 -0.86
N GLY A 10 14.39 5.95 -0.05
CA GLY A 10 13.99 7.32 -0.43
C GLY A 10 12.73 7.42 -1.29
N LEU A 11 12.02 6.31 -1.50
CA LEU A 11 10.72 6.26 -2.19
C LEU A 11 9.60 6.08 -1.16
N TYR A 12 8.43 6.63 -1.46
CA TYR A 12 7.22 6.52 -0.66
C TYR A 12 6.36 5.35 -1.12
N LEU A 13 5.67 4.71 -0.17
CA LEU A 13 4.70 3.68 -0.47
C LEU A 13 3.44 4.31 -1.07
N HIS A 14 3.08 3.90 -2.28
CA HIS A 14 1.80 4.20 -2.91
C HIS A 14 0.95 2.93 -2.92
N VAL A 15 -0.31 3.08 -2.54
CA VAL A 15 -1.29 2.00 -2.44
C VAL A 15 -2.47 2.35 -3.34
N GLU A 16 -2.71 1.53 -4.35
CA GLU A 16 -3.82 1.67 -5.28
C GLU A 16 -4.81 0.53 -5.06
N SER A 17 -6.07 0.87 -4.82
CA SER A 17 -7.18 -0.10 -4.79
C SER A 17 -7.65 -0.35 -6.20
N ILE A 18 -7.41 -1.55 -6.74
CA ILE A 18 -7.98 -1.95 -8.02
C ILE A 18 -9.40 -2.44 -7.73
N GLU A 19 -10.37 -1.56 -7.95
CA GLU A 19 -11.77 -1.94 -8.07
C GLU A 19 -11.97 -2.52 -9.46
N TYR A 20 -12.20 -3.84 -9.55
CA TYR A 20 -12.57 -4.45 -10.81
C TYR A 20 -14.03 -4.09 -11.08
N GLU A 21 -14.28 -3.01 -11.82
CA GLU A 21 -15.60 -2.72 -12.40
C GLU A 21 -15.92 -3.84 -13.39
N SER A 22 -16.56 -4.89 -12.88
CA SER A 22 -16.86 -6.11 -13.62
C SER A 22 -18.11 -5.88 -14.50
N ASP A 23 -17.96 -5.18 -15.61
CA ASP A 23 -18.89 -5.31 -16.74
C ASP A 23 -18.38 -6.43 -17.65
N TYR A 24 -19.14 -7.54 -17.72
CA TYR A 24 -18.93 -8.77 -18.48
C TYR A 24 -17.97 -9.86 -17.93
N HIS A 25 -18.61 -10.88 -17.34
CA HIS A 25 -18.49 -12.30 -17.71
C HIS A 25 -17.09 -12.95 -17.70
N SER A 26 -16.74 -13.63 -16.59
CA SER A 26 -16.34 -15.05 -16.59
C SER A 26 -16.17 -15.55 -15.15
N VAL A 27 -16.95 -16.57 -14.80
CA VAL A 27 -16.84 -17.31 -13.55
C VAL A 27 -15.53 -18.09 -13.59
N SER A 28 -14.51 -17.58 -12.92
CA SER A 28 -13.34 -18.35 -12.52
C SER A 28 -13.07 -17.98 -11.07
N GLU A 29 -13.02 -19.00 -10.23
CA GLU A 29 -13.01 -18.98 -8.76
C GLU A 29 -11.89 -18.12 -8.16
N ILE A 30 -12.03 -16.81 -8.24
CA ILE A 30 -11.16 -15.87 -7.55
C ILE A 30 -12.09 -15.06 -6.66
N THR A 31 -12.20 -15.53 -5.43
CA THR A 31 -12.59 -14.78 -4.22
C THR A 31 -12.57 -13.27 -4.50
N GLY A 32 -13.73 -12.62 -4.49
CA GLY A 32 -13.86 -11.16 -4.66
C GLY A 32 -13.10 -10.41 -3.57
N GLN A 33 -11.78 -10.30 -3.73
CA GLN A 33 -10.88 -9.57 -2.87
C GLN A 33 -10.40 -8.38 -3.68
N ALA A 34 -10.78 -7.17 -3.26
CA ALA A 34 -10.20 -5.94 -3.77
C ALA A 34 -8.67 -6.11 -3.87
N ALA A 35 -8.14 -6.06 -5.08
CA ALA A 35 -6.72 -6.30 -5.29
C ALA A 35 -5.96 -5.01 -4.95
N THR A 36 -5.28 -4.99 -3.80
CA THR A 36 -4.43 -3.86 -3.43
C THR A 36 -3.09 -3.95 -4.16
N ARG A 37 -2.76 -2.94 -4.96
CA ARG A 37 -1.47 -2.82 -5.64
C ARG A 37 -0.55 -1.89 -4.87
N TYR A 38 0.68 -2.35 -4.64
CA TYR A 38 1.70 -1.58 -3.95
C TYR A 38 2.79 -1.15 -4.94
N SER A 39 3.17 0.12 -4.88
CA SER A 39 4.21 0.71 -5.72
C SER A 39 5.09 1.64 -4.89
N TRP A 40 6.36 1.78 -5.26
CA TRP A 40 7.26 2.76 -4.64
C TRP A 40 7.40 3.96 -5.58
N VAL A 41 7.04 5.15 -5.10
CA VAL A 41 7.02 6.39 -5.89
C VAL A 41 7.88 7.46 -5.26
N LYS A 42 8.43 8.37 -6.06
CA LYS A 42 9.16 9.55 -5.53
C LYS A 42 8.22 10.64 -5.03
N ASP A 43 6.99 10.64 -5.55
CA ASP A 43 6.02 11.67 -5.27
C ASP A 43 5.33 11.42 -3.92
N GLN A 44 5.45 12.39 -3.02
CA GLN A 44 4.87 12.29 -1.68
C GLN A 44 3.35 12.50 -1.68
N ASP A 45 2.79 13.17 -2.70
CA ASP A 45 1.36 13.42 -2.76
C ASP A 45 0.59 12.12 -3.05
N LEU A 46 1.19 11.25 -3.87
CA LEU A 46 0.70 9.89 -4.14
C LEU A 46 0.98 8.89 -3.00
N ALA A 47 1.73 9.28 -1.97
CA ALA A 47 2.05 8.39 -0.87
C ALA A 47 0.82 8.15 0.03
N VAL A 48 0.73 6.93 0.57
CA VAL A 48 -0.18 6.69 1.69
C VAL A 48 0.31 7.50 2.91
N ARG A 49 -0.61 8.27 3.50
CA ARG A 49 -0.33 9.19 4.60
C ARG A 49 -1.03 8.69 5.86
N PHE A 50 -0.32 8.68 6.96
CA PHE A 50 -0.86 8.30 8.26
C PHE A 50 -0.81 9.49 9.20
N ILE A 51 -1.87 9.68 9.99
CA ILE A 51 -1.93 10.77 10.98
C ILE A 51 -1.16 10.35 12.25
N ASP A 52 -1.04 9.05 12.47
CA ASP A 52 -0.38 8.47 13.62
C ASP A 52 0.75 7.51 13.22
N ARG A 53 1.87 7.59 13.94
CA ARG A 53 3.04 6.76 13.68
C ARG A 53 2.78 5.29 14.02
N ASN A 54 1.98 5.02 15.05
CA ASN A 54 1.66 3.65 15.45
C ASN A 54 0.72 2.98 14.43
N GLU A 55 -0.20 3.74 13.83
CA GLU A 55 -1.01 3.30 12.68
C GLU A 55 -0.13 2.90 11.49
N ALA A 56 0.83 3.74 11.10
CA ALA A 56 1.77 3.43 10.01
C ALA A 56 2.61 2.17 10.30
N ASN A 57 3.10 2.00 11.53
CA ASN A 57 3.85 0.82 11.94
C ASN A 57 2.97 -0.44 11.91
N THR A 58 1.75 -0.33 12.41
CA THR A 58 0.77 -1.44 12.39
C THR A 58 0.43 -1.82 10.96
N TYR A 59 0.27 -0.85 10.06
CA TYR A 59 0.03 -1.09 8.65
C TYR A 59 1.22 -1.83 8.02
N LEU A 60 2.45 -1.32 8.21
CA LEU A 60 3.68 -1.96 7.72
C LEU A 60 3.82 -3.41 8.24
N ALA A 61 3.48 -3.65 9.52
CA ALA A 61 3.53 -4.98 10.12
C ALA A 61 2.47 -5.96 9.56
N LYS A 62 1.34 -5.45 9.08
CA LYS A 62 0.28 -6.23 8.40
C LYS A 62 0.62 -6.56 6.95
N LEU A 63 1.54 -5.82 6.32
CA LEU A 63 1.94 -6.09 4.95
C LEU A 63 2.56 -7.49 4.85
N PRO A 64 2.29 -8.22 3.75
CA PRO A 64 2.80 -9.57 3.59
C PRO A 64 4.33 -9.51 3.62
N ARG A 65 4.95 -10.51 4.25
CA ARG A 65 6.42 -10.68 4.35
C ARG A 65 7.03 -10.97 2.97
N LYS A 66 6.99 -9.99 2.08
CA LYS A 66 7.53 -10.02 0.72
C LYS A 66 8.80 -9.18 0.67
N PRO A 67 9.79 -9.57 -0.17
CA PRO A 67 11.02 -8.80 -0.36
C PRO A 67 10.75 -7.37 -0.85
N PHE A 68 9.59 -7.13 -1.44
CA PHE A 68 9.14 -5.80 -1.86
C PHE A 68 9.15 -4.77 -0.72
N PHE A 69 8.72 -5.15 0.49
CA PHE A 69 8.66 -4.28 1.67
C PHE A 69 9.89 -4.39 2.56
N ARG A 70 10.90 -5.14 2.14
CA ARG A 70 12.14 -5.28 2.93
C ARG A 70 12.80 -3.92 3.07
N ASN A 71 13.25 -3.61 4.28
CA ASN A 71 13.85 -2.32 4.66
C ASN A 71 12.92 -1.12 4.53
N ALA A 72 11.61 -1.33 4.41
CA ALA A 72 10.64 -0.25 4.56
C ALA A 72 10.58 0.19 6.03
N GLU A 73 10.49 1.50 6.25
CA GLU A 73 10.45 2.12 7.58
C GLU A 73 9.45 3.29 7.60
N VAL A 74 8.93 3.61 8.78
CA VAL A 74 8.04 4.76 8.97
C VAL A 74 8.87 6.00 9.26
N LYS A 75 8.69 7.04 8.44
CA LYS A 75 9.32 8.36 8.58
C LYS A 75 8.30 9.46 8.83
#